data_AF-A0A2S6GFL2-F1
#
_entry.id   AF-A0A2S6GFL2-F1
#
_cell.length_a   1.000
_cell.length_b   1.000
_cell.length_c   1.000
_cell.angle_alpha   90.00
_cell.angle_beta   90.00
_cell.angle_gamma   90.00
#
_symmetry.space_group_name_H-M   'P 1'
#
loop_
_entity.id
_entity.type
_entity.pdbx_description
1 polymer ?
#
loop_
_entity_poly.entity_id
_entity_poly.type
_entity_poly.pdbx_seq_one_letter_code
_entity_poly.pdbx_strand_id
1 'polypeptide(L)'
;MQEAVIAERRSDLSPEVYVRAERQYGNPSYRDASPENRLFIGVSSHFGAGLSSLSNIEGAKLQHRAALEEVEAQNRTVNEQVIADHALAVSSEQRLAALKVSLKAAENVSESYDRQFLAGRRTWQDTMNAVRELVQIEVQIADTQAIQILSSWRLSIYTQGLAAVSKGA
;
A
#
# COMPACT_ATOMS: atom_id res chain seq x y z
N MET A 1 -16.74 -8.31 2.25
CA MET A 1 -17.51 -7.46 3.19
C MET A 1 -18.37 -6.43 2.46
N GLN A 2 -17.85 -5.66 1.49
CA GLN A 2 -18.65 -4.65 0.78
C GLN A 2 -19.80 -5.22 -0.06
N GLU A 3 -19.64 -6.39 -0.68
CA GLU A 3 -20.73 -7.06 -1.42
C GLU A 3 -21.91 -7.45 -0.52
N ALA A 4 -21.62 -7.87 0.73
CA ALA A 4 -22.65 -8.20 1.72
C ALA A 4 -23.45 -6.95 2.11
N VAL A 5 -22.80 -5.79 2.23
CA VAL A 5 -23.45 -4.51 2.53
C VAL A 5 -24.34 -4.06 1.36
N ILE A 6 -23.93 -4.28 0.12
CA ILE A 6 -24.77 -3.97 -1.06
C ILE A 6 -25.99 -4.89 -1.11
N ALA A 7 -25.83 -6.18 -0.78
CA ALA A 7 -26.92 -7.14 -0.73
C ALA A 7 -27.92 -6.81 0.39
N GLU A 8 -27.44 -6.50 1.58
CA GLU A 8 -28.24 -6.08 2.74
C GLU A 8 -29.08 -4.84 2.40
N ARG A 9 -28.45 -3.79 1.85
CA ARG A 9 -29.16 -2.57 1.43
C ARG A 9 -30.15 -2.79 0.29
N ARG A 10 -29.93 -3.83 -0.53
CA ARG A 10 -30.89 -4.21 -1.58
C ARG A 10 -32.09 -4.96 -1.00
N SER A 11 -31.90 -5.72 0.08
CA SER A 11 -32.99 -6.37 0.81
C SER A 11 -33.88 -5.36 1.54
N ASP A 12 -33.35 -4.22 1.98
CA ASP A 12 -34.17 -3.13 2.56
C ASP A 12 -35.21 -2.55 1.60
N LEU A 13 -35.01 -2.68 0.28
CA LEU A 13 -36.00 -2.29 -0.72
C LEU A 13 -37.10 -3.34 -0.96
N SER A 14 -36.95 -4.54 -0.42
CA SER A 14 -37.93 -5.60 -0.61
C SER A 14 -39.13 -5.38 0.33
N PRO A 15 -40.36 -5.67 -0.15
CA PRO A 15 -41.54 -5.56 0.71
C PRO A 15 -41.46 -6.61 1.82
N GLU A 16 -41.60 -6.16 3.07
CA GLU A 16 -41.67 -7.03 4.23
C GLU A 16 -43.11 -7.53 4.40
N VAL A 17 -43.28 -8.85 4.50
CA VAL A 17 -44.58 -9.49 4.71
C VAL A 17 -44.62 -9.99 6.15
N TYR A 18 -45.58 -9.51 6.94
CA TYR A 18 -45.76 -9.92 8.33
C TYR A 18 -47.15 -10.48 8.58
N VAL A 19 -47.22 -11.46 9.48
CA VAL A 19 -48.47 -12.08 9.92
C VAL A 19 -48.61 -11.88 11.42
N ARG A 20 -49.74 -11.31 11.85
CA ARG A 20 -50.06 -11.12 13.27
C ARG A 20 -51.35 -11.86 13.59
N ALA A 21 -51.27 -12.82 14.50
CA ALA A 21 -52.43 -13.46 15.09
C ALA A 21 -52.66 -12.88 16.49
N GLU A 22 -53.85 -12.36 16.74
CA GLU A 22 -54.26 -11.83 18.04
C GLU A 22 -55.50 -12.57 18.52
N ARG A 23 -55.53 -12.90 19.81
CA ARG A 23 -56.69 -13.49 20.47
C ARG A 23 -57.09 -12.61 21.64
N GLN A 24 -58.17 -11.86 21.47
CA GLN A 24 -58.66 -10.94 22.49
C GLN A 24 -59.62 -11.67 23.43
N TYR A 25 -59.31 -11.64 24.73
CA TYR A 25 -60.18 -12.13 25.78
C TYR A 25 -60.80 -10.96 26.53
N GLY A 26 -62.13 -10.89 26.56
CA GLY A 26 -62.88 -9.84 27.26
C GLY A 26 -63.02 -8.54 26.46
N ASN A 27 -64.18 -7.90 26.60
CA ASN A 27 -64.50 -6.61 26.00
C ASN A 27 -65.05 -5.69 27.11
N PRO A 28 -64.48 -4.50 27.37
CA PRO A 28 -64.98 -3.59 28.39
C PRO A 28 -66.40 -3.06 28.13
N SER A 29 -66.94 -3.24 26.91
CA SER A 29 -68.30 -2.84 26.55
C SER A 29 -69.37 -3.94 26.76
N TYR A 30 -68.99 -5.21 26.90
CA TYR A 30 -69.92 -6.35 27.02
C TYR A 30 -69.38 -7.39 28.02
N ARG A 31 -70.14 -7.67 29.09
CA ARG A 31 -69.71 -8.52 30.22
C ARG A 31 -69.58 -10.03 29.91
N ASP A 32 -70.05 -10.50 28.74
CA ASP A 32 -70.00 -11.91 28.30
C ASP A 32 -69.52 -12.08 26.84
N ALA A 33 -68.56 -11.26 26.40
CA ALA A 33 -68.03 -11.37 25.04
C ALA A 33 -67.20 -12.67 24.85
N SER A 34 -67.56 -13.47 23.85
CA SER A 34 -66.79 -14.66 23.45
C SER A 34 -65.38 -14.26 22.94
N PRO A 35 -64.33 -15.08 23.16
CA PRO A 35 -62.98 -14.75 22.71
C PRO A 35 -62.92 -14.53 21.20
N GLU A 36 -62.35 -13.41 20.76
CA GLU A 36 -62.27 -13.06 19.34
C GLU A 36 -60.85 -13.29 18.82
N ASN A 37 -60.74 -14.09 17.75
CA ASN A 37 -59.47 -14.35 17.07
C ASN A 37 -59.39 -13.46 15.83
N ARG A 38 -58.32 -12.68 15.71
CA ARG A 38 -58.05 -11.83 14.55
C ARG A 38 -56.72 -12.21 13.94
N LEU A 39 -56.72 -12.40 12.63
CA LEU A 39 -55.52 -12.68 11.85
C LEU A 39 -55.30 -11.52 10.88
N PHE A 40 -54.14 -10.89 10.98
CA PHE A 40 -53.72 -9.80 10.10
C PHE A 40 -52.56 -10.29 9.24
N ILE A 41 -52.66 -10.03 7.94
CA ILE A 41 -51.56 -10.19 6.99
C ILE A 41 -51.28 -8.79 6.45
N GLY A 42 -50.07 -8.30 6.70
CA GLY A 42 -49.63 -6.98 6.28
C GLY A 42 -48.44 -7.09 5.34
N VAL A 43 -48.38 -6.16 4.38
CA VAL A 43 -47.20 -5.94 3.54
C VAL A 43 -46.77 -4.50 3.76
N SER A 44 -45.53 -4.29 4.18
CA SER A 44 -44.95 -2.96 4.38
C SER A 44 -43.69 -2.79 3.54
N SER A 45 -43.54 -1.64 2.89
CA SER A 45 -42.32 -1.28 2.17
C SER A 45 -41.78 0.04 2.70
N HIS A 46 -40.48 0.07 3.00
CA HIS A 46 -39.83 1.22 3.62
C HIS A 46 -38.83 1.84 2.64
N PHE A 47 -39.30 2.72 1.76
CA PHE A 47 -38.45 3.39 0.78
C PHE A 47 -37.61 4.55 1.36
N GLY A 48 -37.80 4.89 2.64
CA GLY A 48 -37.17 6.03 3.30
C GLY A 48 -37.73 7.38 2.85
N ALA A 49 -37.47 8.44 3.62
CA ALA A 49 -37.88 9.79 3.24
C ALA A 49 -37.20 10.22 1.92
N GLY A 50 -37.99 10.67 0.94
CA GLY A 50 -37.47 11.19 -0.33
C GLY A 50 -36.69 10.18 -1.19
N LEU A 51 -37.00 8.87 -1.11
CA LEU A 51 -36.30 7.80 -1.83
C LEU A 51 -34.83 7.62 -1.42
N SER A 52 -34.46 8.01 -0.20
CA SER A 52 -33.09 7.93 0.33
C SER A 52 -32.49 6.53 0.29
N SER A 53 -33.30 5.47 0.36
CA SER A 53 -32.86 4.08 0.18
C SER A 53 -32.17 3.83 -1.18
N LEU A 54 -32.67 4.44 -2.27
CA LEU A 54 -32.05 4.34 -3.60
C LEU A 54 -30.69 5.04 -3.65
N SER A 55 -30.62 6.26 -3.10
CA SER A 55 -29.37 7.03 -3.00
C SER A 55 -28.32 6.30 -2.13
N ASN A 56 -28.75 5.64 -1.06
CA ASN A 56 -27.88 4.85 -0.20
C ASN A 56 -27.28 3.63 -0.92
N ILE A 57 -27.99 3.02 -1.86
CA ILE A 57 -27.50 1.92 -2.69
C ILE A 57 -26.52 2.44 -3.74
N GLU A 58 -26.82 3.57 -4.37
CA GLU A 58 -25.90 4.22 -5.30
C GLU A 58 -24.60 4.61 -4.59
N GLY A 59 -24.68 5.18 -3.39
CA GLY A 59 -23.52 5.46 -2.54
C GLY A 59 -22.73 4.19 -2.19
N ALA A 60 -23.39 3.08 -1.86
CA ALA A 60 -22.71 1.81 -1.59
C ALA A 60 -22.01 1.24 -2.85
N LYS A 61 -22.63 1.36 -4.03
CA LYS A 61 -22.00 0.97 -5.31
C LYS A 61 -20.79 1.84 -5.63
N LEU A 62 -20.88 3.15 -5.41
CA LEU A 62 -19.77 4.08 -5.60
C LEU A 62 -18.62 3.78 -4.65
N GLN A 63 -18.90 3.49 -3.37
CA GLN A 63 -17.88 3.07 -2.41
C GLN A 63 -17.20 1.77 -2.82
N HIS A 64 -17.95 0.80 -3.33
CA HIS A 64 -17.38 -0.45 -3.82
C HIS A 64 -16.50 -0.24 -5.06
N ARG A 65 -16.96 0.58 -6.02
CA ARG A 65 -16.14 0.95 -7.19
C ARG A 65 -14.86 1.67 -6.76
N ALA A 66 -14.96 2.63 -5.86
CA ALA A 66 -13.80 3.34 -5.32
C ALA A 66 -12.81 2.38 -4.64
N ALA A 67 -13.29 1.37 -3.91
CA ALA A 67 -12.43 0.37 -3.30
C ALA A 67 -11.73 -0.54 -4.34
N LEU A 68 -12.39 -0.88 -5.44
CA LEU A 68 -11.76 -1.62 -6.54
C LEU A 68 -10.69 -0.77 -7.25
N GLU A 69 -11.01 0.49 -7.53
CA GLU A 69 -10.06 1.45 -8.11
C GLU A 69 -8.85 1.67 -7.20
N GLU A 70 -9.05 1.73 -5.88
CA GLU A 70 -7.96 1.83 -4.89
C GLU A 70 -7.05 0.58 -4.93
N VAL A 71 -7.62 -0.62 -5.07
CA VAL A 71 -6.84 -1.85 -5.21
C VAL A 71 -6.03 -1.85 -6.51
N GLU A 72 -6.64 -1.43 -7.62
CA GLU A 72 -5.93 -1.30 -8.91
C GLU A 72 -4.81 -0.25 -8.85
N ALA A 73 -5.06 0.90 -8.22
CA ALA A 73 -4.06 1.93 -7.99
C ALA A 73 -2.90 1.40 -7.15
N GLN A 74 -3.20 0.69 -6.05
CA GLN A 74 -2.18 0.09 -5.20
C GLN A 74 -1.35 -0.97 -5.94
N ASN A 75 -1.99 -1.83 -6.74
CA ASN A 75 -1.30 -2.80 -7.58
C ASN A 75 -0.36 -2.12 -8.58
N ARG A 76 -0.82 -1.03 -9.20
CA ARG A 76 0.00 -0.24 -10.11
C ARG A 76 1.20 0.39 -9.39
N THR A 77 0.99 0.98 -8.21
CA THR A 77 2.07 1.55 -7.39
C THR A 77 3.12 0.51 -7.04
N VAL A 78 2.72 -0.70 -6.65
CA VAL A 78 3.67 -1.80 -6.36
C VAL A 78 4.46 -2.19 -7.61
N ASN A 79 3.79 -2.34 -8.77
CA ASN A 79 4.48 -2.65 -10.02
C ASN A 79 5.49 -1.56 -10.42
N GLU A 80 5.10 -0.29 -10.31
CA GLU A 80 5.98 0.85 -10.59
C GLU A 80 7.19 0.86 -9.64
N GLN A 81 6.98 0.55 -8.34
CA GLN A 81 8.07 0.42 -7.37
C GLN A 81 9.04 -0.71 -7.71
N VAL A 82 8.53 -1.88 -8.12
CA VAL A 82 9.38 -3.03 -8.51
C VAL A 82 10.22 -2.69 -9.74
N ILE A 83 9.63 -2.06 -10.76
CA ILE A 83 10.36 -1.65 -11.96
C ILE A 83 11.43 -0.62 -11.62
N ALA A 84 11.10 0.36 -10.78
CA ALA A 84 12.05 1.38 -10.35
C ALA A 84 13.23 0.78 -9.55
N ASP A 85 12.95 -0.13 -8.63
CA ASP A 85 13.99 -0.79 -7.82
C ASP A 85 14.87 -1.71 -8.66
N HIS A 86 14.31 -2.41 -9.63
CA HIS A 86 15.09 -3.20 -10.58
C HIS A 86 16.01 -2.32 -11.42
N ALA A 87 15.51 -1.20 -11.96
CA ALA A 87 16.35 -0.24 -12.69
C ALA A 87 17.44 0.37 -11.80
N LEU A 88 17.13 0.64 -10.54
CA LEU A 88 18.10 1.11 -9.55
C LEU A 88 19.18 0.07 -9.28
N ALA A 89 18.82 -1.20 -9.10
CA ALA A 89 19.76 -2.30 -8.90
C ALA A 89 20.75 -2.41 -10.08
N VAL A 90 20.24 -2.47 -11.32
CA VAL A 90 21.07 -2.56 -12.52
C VAL A 90 21.99 -1.35 -12.67
N SER A 91 21.47 -0.14 -12.48
CA SER A 91 22.27 1.09 -12.62
C SER A 91 23.32 1.24 -11.50
N SER A 92 23.01 0.78 -10.29
CA SER A 92 23.96 0.80 -9.16
C SER A 92 25.13 -0.17 -9.38
N GLU A 93 24.90 -1.31 -10.04
CA GLU A 93 25.97 -2.25 -10.41
C GLU A 93 26.95 -1.63 -11.41
N GLN A 94 26.42 -1.01 -12.47
CA GLN A 94 27.23 -0.31 -13.46
C GLN A 94 28.01 0.85 -12.82
N ARG A 95 27.36 1.60 -11.92
CA ARG A 95 28.00 2.69 -11.16
C ARG A 95 29.12 2.17 -10.28
N LEU A 96 28.91 1.07 -9.55
CA LEU A 96 29.93 0.48 -8.69
C LEU A 96 31.16 0.03 -9.51
N ALA A 97 30.94 -0.58 -10.68
CA ALA A 97 32.03 -0.96 -11.57
C ALA A 97 32.84 0.25 -12.03
N ALA A 98 32.18 1.34 -12.44
CA ALA A 98 32.83 2.58 -12.84
C ALA A 98 33.61 3.22 -11.67
N LEU A 99 33.01 3.29 -10.48
CA LEU A 99 33.65 3.85 -9.29
C LEU A 99 34.91 3.06 -8.88
N LYS A 100 34.91 1.73 -9.03
CA LYS A 100 36.12 0.92 -8.76
C LYS A 100 37.27 1.26 -9.71
N VAL A 101 36.96 1.55 -10.99
CA VAL A 101 37.97 2.01 -11.95
C VAL A 101 38.48 3.41 -11.57
N SER A 102 37.58 4.31 -11.21
CA SER A 102 37.94 5.67 -10.73
C SER A 102 38.78 5.63 -9.45
N LEU A 103 38.48 4.72 -8.52
CA LEU A 103 39.23 4.55 -7.29
C LEU A 103 40.69 4.18 -7.60
N LYS A 104 40.91 3.20 -8.48
CA LYS A 104 42.26 2.79 -8.88
C LYS A 104 43.05 3.94 -9.52
N ALA A 105 42.38 4.78 -10.32
CA ALA A 105 43.01 5.97 -10.89
C ALA A 105 43.36 7.00 -9.82
N ALA A 106 42.45 7.27 -8.88
CA ALA A 106 42.66 8.22 -7.79
C ALA A 106 43.77 7.77 -6.81
N GLU A 107 43.85 6.47 -6.52
CA GLU A 107 44.97 5.85 -5.77
C GLU A 107 46.31 6.18 -6.43
N ASN A 108 46.45 5.90 -7.73
CA ASN A 108 47.68 6.15 -8.47
C ASN A 108 48.05 7.64 -8.49
N VAL A 109 47.07 8.54 -8.61
CA VAL A 109 47.28 10.00 -8.57
C VAL A 109 47.72 10.44 -7.20
N SER A 110 47.03 10.01 -6.14
CA SER A 110 47.35 10.33 -4.75
C SER A 110 48.77 9.87 -4.38
N GLU A 111 49.13 8.63 -4.69
CA GLU A 111 50.48 8.10 -4.46
C GLU A 111 51.55 8.85 -5.25
N SER A 112 51.25 9.26 -6.49
CA SER A 112 52.18 10.05 -7.29
C SER A 112 52.39 11.45 -6.71
N TYR A 113 51.32 12.07 -6.21
CA TYR A 113 51.38 13.41 -5.64
C TYR A 113 52.11 13.41 -4.30
N ASP A 114 51.91 12.38 -3.48
CA ASP A 114 52.67 12.16 -2.25
C ASP A 114 54.18 12.11 -2.54
N ARG A 115 54.62 11.29 -3.51
CA ARG A 115 56.03 11.24 -3.93
C ARG A 115 56.55 12.58 -4.46
N GLN A 116 55.74 13.32 -5.22
CA GLN A 116 56.14 14.63 -5.76
C GLN A 116 56.21 15.72 -4.69
N PHE A 117 55.36 15.65 -3.66
CA PHE A 117 55.40 16.53 -2.51
C PHE A 117 56.68 16.33 -1.70
N LEU A 118 57.03 15.06 -1.41
CA LEU A 118 58.31 14.72 -0.76
C LEU A 118 59.53 15.19 -1.56
N ALA A 119 59.42 15.20 -2.89
CA ALA A 119 60.46 15.73 -3.80
C ALA A 119 60.41 17.25 -3.98
N GLY A 120 59.51 17.98 -3.29
CA GLY A 120 59.35 19.44 -3.39
C GLY A 120 58.77 19.95 -4.71
N ARG A 121 58.22 19.07 -5.56
CA ARG A 121 57.62 19.40 -6.87
C ARG A 121 56.11 19.65 -6.85
N ARG A 122 55.47 19.42 -5.70
CA ARG A 122 54.02 19.59 -5.49
C ARG A 122 53.77 20.33 -4.19
N THR A 123 52.65 21.05 -4.07
CA THR A 123 52.25 21.68 -2.81
C THR A 123 51.55 20.69 -1.87
N TRP A 124 51.56 20.99 -0.57
CA TRP A 124 50.77 20.25 0.42
C TRP A 124 49.27 20.27 0.08
N GLN A 125 48.76 21.43 -0.35
CA GLN A 125 47.37 21.62 -0.72
C GLN A 125 46.94 20.71 -1.88
N ASP A 126 47.77 20.58 -2.92
CA ASP A 126 47.47 19.69 -4.05
C ASP A 126 47.42 18.22 -3.62
N THR A 127 48.34 17.82 -2.74
CA THR A 127 48.41 16.45 -2.21
C THR A 127 47.17 16.13 -1.39
N MET A 128 46.77 17.05 -0.51
CA MET A 128 45.55 16.90 0.29
C MET A 128 44.28 16.90 -0.55
N ASN A 129 44.24 17.64 -1.66
CA ASN A 129 43.13 17.59 -2.58
C ASN A 129 43.01 16.22 -3.27
N ALA A 130 44.12 15.62 -3.70
CA ALA A 130 44.12 14.28 -4.29
C ALA A 130 43.69 13.20 -3.28
N VAL A 131 44.18 13.28 -2.03
CA VAL A 131 43.75 12.39 -0.95
C VAL A 131 42.25 12.56 -0.66
N ARG A 132 41.74 13.81 -0.63
CA ARG A 132 40.30 14.06 -0.45
C ARG A 132 39.46 13.46 -1.58
N GLU A 133 39.91 13.58 -2.82
CA GLU A 133 39.22 13.01 -3.98
C GLU A 133 39.15 11.47 -3.89
N LEU A 134 40.24 10.82 -3.48
CA LEU A 134 40.27 9.38 -3.22
C LEU A 134 39.23 8.98 -2.16
N VAL A 135 39.24 9.64 -1.00
CA VAL A 135 38.28 9.36 0.09
C VAL A 135 36.85 9.61 -0.36
N GLN A 136 36.61 10.64 -1.18
CA GLN A 136 35.29 10.93 -1.71
C GLN A 136 34.78 9.79 -2.63
N ILE A 137 35.66 9.17 -3.42
CA ILE A 137 35.30 8.01 -4.24
C ILE A 137 35.01 6.79 -3.37
N GLU A 138 35.80 6.55 -2.31
CA GLU A 138 35.53 5.46 -1.36
C GLU A 138 34.16 5.58 -0.69
N VAL A 139 33.79 6.80 -0.27
CA VAL A 139 32.45 7.07 0.28
C VAL A 139 31.36 6.79 -0.76
N GLN A 140 31.54 7.22 -2.02
CA GLN A 140 30.58 6.93 -3.08
C GLN A 140 30.42 5.43 -3.36
N ILE A 141 31.50 4.65 -3.22
CA ILE A 141 31.46 3.20 -3.32
C ILE A 141 30.62 2.60 -2.18
N ALA A 142 30.87 3.02 -0.94
CA ALA A 142 30.11 2.57 0.22
C ALA A 142 28.61 2.89 0.10
N ASP A 143 28.28 4.11 -0.33
CA ASP A 143 26.90 4.53 -0.58
C ASP A 143 26.24 3.68 -1.68
N THR A 144 26.96 3.41 -2.78
CA THR A 144 26.44 2.60 -3.89
C THR A 144 26.22 1.14 -3.46
N GLN A 145 27.10 0.59 -2.62
CA GLN A 145 26.92 -0.75 -2.04
C GLN A 145 25.70 -0.81 -1.11
N ALA A 146 25.46 0.22 -0.30
CA ALA A 146 24.27 0.32 0.54
C ALA A 146 22.99 0.34 -0.30
N ILE A 147 22.99 1.06 -1.43
CA ILE A 147 21.87 1.08 -2.40
C ILE A 147 21.64 -0.32 -3.01
N GLN A 148 22.70 -1.03 -3.39
CA GLN A 148 22.59 -2.41 -3.92
C GLN A 148 21.94 -3.35 -2.91
N ILE A 149 22.40 -3.29 -1.65
CA ILE A 149 21.81 -4.10 -0.58
C ILE A 149 20.34 -3.71 -0.44
N LEU A 150 20.01 -2.44 -0.19
CA LEU A 150 18.63 -2.02 0.05
C LEU A 150 17.68 -2.39 -1.10
N SER A 151 18.10 -2.19 -2.36
CA SER A 151 17.30 -2.57 -3.53
C SER A 151 17.09 -4.09 -3.62
N SER A 152 18.12 -4.90 -3.33
CA SER A 152 17.99 -6.36 -3.28
C SER A 152 17.00 -6.82 -2.21
N TRP A 153 17.01 -6.20 -1.02
CA TRP A 153 16.08 -6.50 0.06
C TRP A 153 14.65 -6.11 -0.30
N ARG A 154 14.44 -4.91 -0.88
CA ARG A 154 13.11 -4.46 -1.32
C ARG A 154 12.53 -5.38 -2.39
N LEU A 155 13.32 -5.74 -3.41
CA LEU A 155 12.89 -6.69 -4.44
C LEU A 155 12.56 -8.07 -3.86
N SER A 156 13.35 -8.55 -2.90
CA SER A 156 13.08 -9.82 -2.22
C SER A 156 11.77 -9.78 -1.41
N ILE A 157 11.50 -8.66 -0.73
CA ILE A 157 10.24 -8.46 0.01
C ILE A 157 9.05 -8.42 -0.94
N TYR A 158 9.16 -7.73 -2.08
CA TYR A 158 8.07 -7.66 -3.06
C TYR A 158 7.78 -9.01 -3.73
N THR A 159 8.80 -9.85 -3.94
CA THR A 159 8.64 -11.13 -4.66
C THR A 159 8.32 -12.31 -3.76
N GLN A 160 8.92 -12.39 -2.57
CA GLN A 160 8.83 -13.55 -1.67
C GLN A 160 7.99 -13.26 -0.41
N GLY A 161 7.70 -11.99 -0.14
CA GLY A 161 7.02 -11.55 1.08
C GLY A 161 7.94 -11.50 2.30
N LEU A 162 7.57 -10.68 3.28
CA LEU A 162 8.35 -10.45 4.51
C LEU A 162 8.68 -11.74 5.29
N ALA A 163 7.74 -12.70 5.30
CA ALA A 163 7.89 -13.94 6.07
C ALA A 163 8.91 -14.93 5.47
N ALA A 164 9.17 -14.84 4.17
CA ALA A 164 10.20 -15.65 3.52
C ALA A 164 11.59 -15.07 3.77
N VAL A 165 11.72 -13.74 3.71
CA VAL A 165 12.98 -13.02 3.93
C VAL A 165 13.49 -13.18 5.37
N SER A 166 12.62 -13.21 6.38
CA SER A 166 13.02 -13.36 7.80
C SER A 166 13.47 -14.76 8.20
N LYS A 167 13.16 -15.79 7.41
CA LYS A 167 13.59 -17.18 7.65
C LYS A 167 14.94 -17.52 7.02
N GLY A 168 15.45 -16.67 6.13
CA GLY A 168 16.71 -16.87 5.40
C GLY A 168 17.89 -16.07 5.93
N ALA A 169 17.72 -15.29 6.99
CA ALA A 169 18.75 -14.49 7.65
C ALA A 169 19.29 -15.18 8.91
#